data_AF-A0A3C1SB87-F1
#
_entry.id   AF-A0A3C1SB87-F1
#
_cell.length_a   1.000
_cell.length_b   1.000
_cell.length_c   1.000
_cell.angle_alpha   90.00
_cell.angle_beta   90.00
_cell.angle_gamma   90.00
#
_symmetry.space_group_name_H-M   'P 1'
#
loop_
_entity.id
_entity.type
_entity.pdbx_description
1 polymer ?
#
loop_
_entity_poly.entity_id
_entity_poly.type
_entity_poly.pdbx_seq_one_letter_code
_entity_poly.pdbx_strand_id
1 'polypeptide(L)'
;MKSAGLEKIEQVDSGRNLNREIIIKRFSPYYNCIDNSEELSRHLKEPVDILISTDVLSEGLNLQDACLIINYDLHWNPVRLMQRIGRVDRRLNPDIENQINRPRFLKGKVFFWNFLPPDELEDLLHLKERVDGKILRINKTLGIEGALLTPDDENMAMKLFNERFERKESVEELMRLEKDRLASENPEIWQSLSELPKRLFSGKHAGAGFGPILNRKGEVINRIPQCLQAGVFACYRMPPVVGSAPKDLTEVKDTHYDPKKHDKDREVKWYFWDAQTGKITEKPEQTWAVVRCMPDTERIVKQGVT
;
A
#
# COMPACT_ATOMS: atom_id res chain seq x y z
N MET A 1 5.07 26.46 -18.63
CA MET A 1 3.95 26.94 -17.79
C MET A 1 3.55 28.37 -18.15
N LYS A 2 4.43 29.38 -18.05
CA LYS A 2 4.11 30.75 -18.52
C LYS A 2 3.72 30.82 -20.00
N SER A 3 4.43 30.09 -20.85
CA SER A 3 4.08 29.92 -22.27
C SER A 3 2.73 29.22 -22.51
N ALA A 4 2.21 28.52 -21.50
CA ALA A 4 0.90 27.86 -21.53
C ALA A 4 -0.21 28.71 -20.88
N GLY A 5 0.06 29.99 -20.57
CA GLY A 5 -0.92 30.90 -19.98
C GLY A 5 -1.11 30.77 -18.46
N LEU A 6 -0.22 30.06 -17.77
CA LEU A 6 -0.26 29.94 -16.31
C LEU A 6 0.60 31.06 -15.68
N GLU A 7 -0.05 32.00 -14.99
CA GLU A 7 0.59 33.25 -14.56
C GLU A 7 0.94 33.29 -13.05
N LYS A 8 0.11 32.70 -12.18
CA LYS A 8 0.28 32.74 -10.72
C LYS A 8 1.18 31.62 -10.20
N ILE A 9 2.46 31.69 -10.58
CA ILE A 9 3.46 30.65 -10.30
C ILE A 9 4.63 31.22 -9.52
N GLU A 10 5.04 30.51 -8.46
CA GLU A 10 6.26 30.81 -7.71
C GLU A 10 7.18 29.58 -7.62
N GLN A 11 8.47 29.84 -7.44
CA GLN A 11 9.50 28.81 -7.30
C GLN A 11 10.30 29.02 -6.01
N VAL A 12 10.46 27.96 -5.22
CA VAL A 12 11.29 27.95 -4.01
C VAL A 12 12.31 26.82 -4.07
N ASP A 13 13.59 27.18 -4.05
CA ASP A 13 14.72 26.25 -4.02
C ASP A 13 15.81 26.75 -3.06
N SER A 14 16.91 26.01 -2.95
CA SER A 14 18.05 26.35 -2.11
C SER A 14 18.93 27.46 -2.68
N GLY A 15 18.82 27.76 -3.98
CA GLY A 15 19.65 28.73 -4.68
C GLY A 15 19.12 30.16 -4.63
N ARG A 16 17.85 30.36 -4.26
CA ARG A 16 17.22 31.70 -4.17
C ARG A 16 17.05 32.18 -2.74
N ASN A 17 17.52 33.40 -2.49
CA ASN A 17 17.29 34.11 -1.22
C ASN A 17 15.98 34.92 -1.30
N LEU A 18 14.86 34.20 -1.41
CA LEU A 18 13.51 34.77 -1.40
C LEU A 18 12.88 34.61 0.00
N ASN A 19 11.95 35.50 0.35
CA ASN A 19 11.17 35.34 1.57
C ASN A 19 10.14 34.21 1.39
N ARG A 20 10.56 32.99 1.75
CA ARG A 20 9.78 31.76 1.61
C ARG A 20 8.46 31.82 2.36
N GLU A 21 8.45 32.44 3.53
CA GLU A 21 7.26 32.56 4.38
C GLU A 21 6.14 33.32 3.66
N ILE A 22 6.48 34.42 2.99
CA ILE A 22 5.51 35.21 2.21
C ILE A 22 4.93 34.37 1.06
N ILE A 23 5.76 33.60 0.35
CA ILE A 23 5.31 32.75 -0.77
C ILE A 23 4.36 31.67 -0.26
N ILE A 24 4.68 31.03 0.87
CA ILE A 24 3.84 29.99 1.49
C ILE A 24 2.51 30.58 1.95
N LYS A 25 2.51 31.75 2.57
CA LYS A 25 1.29 32.47 2.98
C LYS A 25 0.44 32.91 1.78
N ARG A 26 1.03 33.20 0.62
CA ARG A 26 0.29 33.48 -0.63
C ARG A 26 -0.25 32.23 -1.31
N PHE A 27 0.41 31.08 -1.14
CA PHE A 27 0.01 29.79 -1.73
C PHE A 27 -1.02 29.04 -0.87
N SER A 28 -0.86 29.07 0.45
CA SER A 28 -1.73 28.38 1.41
C SER A 28 -2.21 29.33 2.53
N PRO A 29 -2.87 30.45 2.19
CA PRO A 29 -3.23 31.49 3.15
C PRO A 29 -4.16 31.02 4.28
N TYR A 30 -5.13 30.14 4.00
CA TYR A 30 -6.16 29.77 4.97
C TYR A 30 -5.60 28.97 6.15
N TYR A 31 -4.62 28.09 5.91
CA TYR A 31 -3.97 27.32 6.98
C TYR A 31 -2.75 28.01 7.61
N ASN A 32 -2.29 29.14 7.05
CA ASN A 32 -1.14 29.89 7.58
C ASN A 32 -1.51 31.25 8.21
N CYS A 33 -2.73 31.74 8.00
CA CYS A 33 -3.21 33.04 8.51
C CYS A 33 -4.50 32.92 9.33
N ILE A 34 -4.72 31.77 9.99
CA ILE A 34 -5.96 31.43 10.72
C ILE A 34 -6.37 32.53 11.71
N ASP A 35 -5.41 33.10 12.43
CA ASP A 35 -5.67 34.08 13.50
C ASP A 35 -5.60 35.55 13.04
N ASN A 36 -5.34 35.81 11.75
CA ASN A 36 -5.11 37.16 11.23
C ASN A 36 -5.84 37.42 9.90
N SER A 37 -7.07 37.91 10.01
CA SER A 37 -7.94 38.20 8.86
C SER A 37 -7.41 39.31 7.94
N GLU A 38 -6.65 40.26 8.48
CA GLU A 38 -6.04 41.34 7.69
C GLU A 38 -4.88 40.80 6.84
N GLU A 39 -4.04 39.95 7.43
CA GLU A 39 -2.94 39.26 6.74
C GLU A 39 -3.47 38.28 5.68
N LEU A 40 -4.52 37.51 6.00
CA LEU A 40 -5.25 36.68 5.05
C LEU A 40 -5.71 37.50 3.83
N SER A 41 -6.39 38.63 4.07
CA SER A 41 -6.88 39.51 3.02
C SER A 41 -5.75 40.10 2.16
N ARG A 42 -4.58 40.38 2.76
CA ARG A 42 -3.39 40.88 2.06
C ARG A 42 -2.83 39.84 1.10
N HIS A 43 -2.67 38.59 1.56
CA HIS A 43 -2.10 37.53 0.75
C HIS A 43 -3.05 37.02 -0.35
N LEU A 44 -4.37 37.14 -0.15
CA LEU A 44 -5.37 36.83 -1.18
C LEU A 44 -5.42 37.81 -2.36
N LYS A 45 -4.81 38.99 -2.26
CA LYS A 45 -4.75 39.96 -3.38
C LYS A 45 -3.85 39.48 -4.51
N GLU A 46 -2.76 38.79 -4.17
CA GLU A 46 -1.77 38.27 -5.12
C GLU A 46 -1.49 36.79 -4.82
N PRO A 47 -2.48 35.90 -5.02
CA PRO A 47 -2.34 34.49 -4.64
C PRO A 47 -1.37 33.76 -5.57
N VAL A 48 -0.80 32.67 -5.05
CA VAL A 48 0.00 31.72 -5.83
C VAL A 48 -0.84 30.48 -6.04
N ASP A 49 -1.08 30.10 -7.30
CA ASP A 49 -1.87 28.91 -7.63
C ASP A 49 -0.98 27.68 -7.83
N ILE A 50 0.26 27.89 -8.28
CA ILE A 50 1.23 26.83 -8.56
C ILE A 50 2.54 27.15 -7.85
N LEU A 51 2.93 26.28 -6.92
CA LEU A 51 4.20 26.37 -6.21
C LEU A 51 5.12 25.25 -6.70
N ILE A 52 6.26 25.63 -7.27
CA ILE A 52 7.32 24.69 -7.67
C ILE A 52 8.39 24.70 -6.59
N SER A 53 8.73 23.53 -6.07
CA SER A 53 9.79 23.45 -5.07
C SER A 53 10.56 22.14 -5.12
N THR A 54 11.78 22.20 -4.62
CA THR A 54 12.59 21.02 -4.28
C THR A 54 12.25 20.55 -2.85
N ASP A 55 13.00 19.58 -2.32
CA ASP A 55 12.86 19.11 -0.92
C ASP A 55 13.06 20.22 0.14
N VAL A 56 13.40 21.44 -0.24
CA VAL A 56 13.48 22.59 0.69
C VAL A 56 12.13 22.89 1.38
N LEU A 57 11.00 22.54 0.75
CA LEU A 57 9.66 22.70 1.34
C LEU A 57 9.03 21.38 1.80
N SER A 58 9.78 20.26 1.83
CA SER A 58 9.21 18.96 2.23
C SER A 58 9.00 18.81 3.74
N GLU A 59 9.54 19.72 4.56
CA GLU A 59 9.49 19.67 6.02
C GLU A 59 8.97 20.97 6.65
N GLY A 60 8.32 20.85 7.81
CA GLY A 60 7.99 22.00 8.66
C GLY A 60 6.87 22.95 8.20
N LEU A 61 6.22 22.72 7.06
CA LEU A 61 5.27 23.68 6.49
C LEU A 61 3.83 23.17 6.36
N ASN A 62 2.89 24.12 6.30
CA ASN A 62 1.46 23.94 6.11
C ASN A 62 1.09 24.31 4.67
N LEU A 63 0.74 23.32 3.85
CA LEU A 63 0.35 23.47 2.44
C LEU A 63 -1.05 22.90 2.20
N GLN A 64 -1.87 22.82 3.25
CA GLN A 64 -3.15 22.15 3.23
C GLN A 64 -4.19 22.89 2.38
N ASP A 65 -3.95 24.09 1.87
CA ASP A 65 -4.84 24.72 0.90
C ASP A 65 -4.72 24.05 -0.48
N ALA A 66 -3.61 23.35 -0.77
CA ALA A 66 -3.41 22.67 -2.05
C ALA A 66 -4.24 21.39 -2.16
N CYS A 67 -4.71 21.05 -3.36
CA CYS A 67 -5.46 19.81 -3.61
C CYS A 67 -4.81 18.89 -4.63
N LEU A 68 -3.68 19.30 -5.21
CA LEU A 68 -2.93 18.53 -6.18
C LEU A 68 -1.44 18.64 -5.85
N ILE A 69 -0.78 17.50 -5.75
CA ILE A 69 0.67 17.37 -5.60
C ILE A 69 1.19 16.72 -6.87
N ILE A 70 2.24 17.28 -7.46
CA ILE A 70 2.90 16.68 -8.61
C ILE A 70 4.36 16.41 -8.23
N ASN A 71 4.73 15.14 -8.14
CA ASN A 71 6.10 14.71 -7.92
C ASN A 71 6.75 14.45 -9.28
N TYR A 72 7.64 15.34 -9.70
CA TYR A 72 8.43 15.14 -10.91
C TYR A 72 9.58 14.14 -10.68
N ASP A 73 10.09 14.09 -9.46
CA ASP A 73 11.08 13.13 -8.99
C ASP A 73 10.46 12.15 -7.99
N LEU A 74 10.70 10.85 -8.19
CA LEU A 74 10.41 9.84 -7.18
C LEU A 74 11.65 9.56 -6.35
N HIS A 75 11.53 9.81 -5.05
CA HIS A 75 12.61 9.52 -4.13
C HIS A 75 12.63 8.02 -3.77
N TRP A 76 13.81 7.40 -3.82
CA TRP A 76 14.10 6.00 -3.44
C TRP A 76 13.76 5.62 -1.97
N ASN A 77 13.34 6.60 -1.18
CA ASN A 77 12.89 6.46 0.21
C ASN A 77 11.42 6.90 0.30
N PRO A 78 10.47 5.97 0.47
CA PRO A 78 9.05 6.28 0.49
C PRO A 78 8.61 7.13 1.69
N VAL A 79 9.39 7.15 2.78
CA VAL A 79 9.11 8.02 3.92
C VAL A 79 9.11 9.48 3.49
N ARG A 80 10.00 9.88 2.58
CA ARG A 80 10.05 11.25 2.06
C ARG A 80 8.80 11.58 1.26
N LEU A 81 8.34 10.64 0.43
CA LEU A 81 7.11 10.81 -0.35
C LEU A 81 5.88 10.93 0.55
N MET A 82 5.78 10.09 1.59
CA MET A 82 4.73 10.18 2.61
C MET A 82 4.77 11.51 3.37
N GLN A 83 5.96 12.01 3.69
CA GLN A 83 6.12 13.32 4.32
C GLN A 83 5.66 14.46 3.42
N ARG A 84 5.96 14.41 2.11
CA ARG A 84 5.47 15.39 1.10
C ARG A 84 3.95 15.40 1.04
N ILE A 85 3.32 14.21 0.89
CA ILE A 85 1.86 14.07 0.86
C ILE A 85 1.24 14.58 2.17
N GLY A 86 1.84 14.21 3.30
CA GLY A 86 1.40 14.65 4.62
C GLY A 86 1.48 16.15 4.85
N ARG A 87 2.10 16.98 3.99
CA ARG A 87 2.02 18.45 4.10
C ARG A 87 0.68 19.02 3.61
N VAL A 88 0.01 18.26 2.75
CA VAL A 88 -1.23 18.67 2.09
C VAL A 88 -2.41 17.85 2.61
N ASP A 89 -2.25 16.52 2.71
CA ASP A 89 -3.26 15.57 3.19
C ASP A 89 -3.29 15.49 4.73
N ARG A 90 -3.38 16.65 5.38
CA ARG A 90 -3.42 16.81 6.85
C ARG A 90 -4.81 17.25 7.35
N ARG A 91 -5.83 16.80 6.66
CA ARG A 91 -7.08 17.53 6.49
C ARG A 91 -8.23 16.90 7.32
N LEU A 92 -9.13 17.61 8.02
CA LEU A 92 -9.62 18.99 7.90
C LEU A 92 -10.34 19.49 9.16
N ASN A 93 -10.01 20.71 9.58
CA ASN A 93 -10.97 21.55 10.30
C ASN A 93 -12.12 21.88 9.31
N PRO A 94 -13.38 21.48 9.59
CA PRO A 94 -14.51 21.71 8.69
C PRO A 94 -14.75 23.18 8.35
N ASP A 95 -14.43 24.07 9.29
CA ASP A 95 -14.66 25.51 9.14
C ASP A 95 -13.72 26.11 8.09
N ILE A 96 -12.44 25.71 8.11
CA ILE A 96 -11.44 26.18 7.14
C ILE A 96 -11.80 25.68 5.74
N GLU A 97 -12.22 24.43 5.58
CA GLU A 97 -12.59 23.91 4.25
C GLU A 97 -13.82 24.58 3.65
N ASN A 98 -14.75 25.02 4.49
CA ASN A 98 -15.90 25.77 4.01
C ASN A 98 -15.54 27.18 3.57
N GLN A 99 -14.46 27.76 4.13
CA GLN A 99 -13.92 29.05 3.67
C GLN A 99 -13.17 28.91 2.33
N ILE A 100 -12.57 27.74 2.04
CA ILE A 100 -11.90 27.50 0.77
C ILE A 100 -12.95 27.09 -0.28
N ASN A 101 -13.27 28.01 -1.20
CA ASN A 101 -14.26 27.80 -2.24
C ASN A 101 -13.77 26.83 -3.34
N ARG A 102 -13.72 25.53 -3.03
CA ARG A 102 -13.29 24.48 -3.97
C ARG A 102 -14.43 24.03 -4.89
N PRO A 103 -14.12 23.65 -6.14
CA PRO A 103 -15.04 22.90 -6.97
C PRO A 103 -15.50 21.61 -6.28
N ARG A 104 -16.76 21.22 -6.51
CA ARG A 104 -17.40 20.07 -5.84
C ARG A 104 -16.61 18.76 -5.98
N PHE A 105 -15.91 18.57 -7.10
CA PHE A 105 -15.11 17.36 -7.35
C PHE A 105 -13.78 17.33 -6.59
N LEU A 106 -13.29 18.47 -6.10
CA LEU A 106 -12.05 18.62 -5.31
C LEU A 106 -12.31 18.79 -3.81
N LYS A 107 -13.55 19.03 -3.39
CA LYS A 107 -13.88 19.28 -1.98
C LYS A 107 -13.56 18.05 -1.13
N GLY A 108 -12.74 18.21 -0.09
CA GLY A 108 -12.31 17.12 0.79
C GLY A 108 -11.43 16.06 0.12
N LYS A 109 -10.86 16.34 -1.06
CA LYS A 109 -9.97 15.42 -1.77
C LYS A 109 -8.61 16.05 -2.04
N VAL A 110 -7.57 15.24 -1.94
CA VAL A 110 -6.20 15.57 -2.34
C VAL A 110 -5.76 14.56 -3.39
N PHE A 111 -5.27 15.06 -4.52
CA PHE A 111 -4.73 14.27 -5.61
C PHE A 111 -3.20 14.35 -5.57
N PHE A 112 -2.54 13.26 -5.93
CA PHE A 112 -1.10 13.23 -6.12
C PHE A 112 -0.79 12.55 -7.46
N TRP A 113 0.12 13.15 -8.22
CA TRP A 113 0.59 12.68 -9.51
C TRP A 113 2.09 12.43 -9.43
N ASN A 114 2.56 11.25 -9.80
CA ASN A 114 3.98 10.91 -9.81
C ASN A 114 4.44 10.67 -11.24
N PHE A 115 5.51 11.32 -11.63
CA PHE A 115 6.23 10.95 -12.84
C PHE A 115 7.10 9.74 -12.56
N LEU A 116 6.90 8.67 -13.31
CA LEU A 116 7.78 7.52 -13.30
C LEU A 116 8.98 7.75 -14.21
N PRO A 117 10.14 7.16 -13.88
CA PRO A 117 11.23 7.08 -14.82
C PRO A 117 10.79 6.33 -16.10
N PRO A 118 11.35 6.68 -17.28
CA PRO A 118 11.18 5.88 -18.49
C PRO A 118 11.69 4.45 -18.29
N ASP A 119 11.15 3.49 -19.04
CA ASP A 119 11.45 2.06 -18.91
C ASP A 119 12.96 1.75 -18.90
N GLU A 120 13.73 2.39 -19.78
CA GLU A 120 15.20 2.24 -19.86
C GLU A 120 15.94 2.66 -18.59
N LEU A 121 15.42 3.65 -17.86
CA LEU A 121 15.99 4.13 -16.61
C LEU A 121 15.49 3.30 -15.41
N GLU A 122 14.28 2.76 -15.49
CA GLU A 122 13.73 1.83 -14.50
C GLU A 122 14.47 0.49 -14.51
N ASP A 123 14.81 -0.05 -15.68
CA ASP A 123 15.60 -1.27 -15.85
C ASP A 123 16.99 -1.18 -15.18
N LEU A 124 17.52 0.03 -15.08
CA LEU A 124 18.85 0.28 -14.51
C LEU A 124 18.78 0.58 -13.00
N LEU A 125 17.74 1.30 -12.55
CA LEU A 125 17.62 1.74 -11.16
C LEU A 125 16.80 0.80 -10.28
N HIS A 126 15.93 -0.02 -10.88
CA HIS A 126 14.86 -0.78 -10.22
C HIS A 126 14.13 0.09 -9.19
N LEU A 127 13.89 1.36 -9.52
CA LEU A 127 13.48 2.38 -8.57
C LEU A 127 12.04 2.13 -8.12
N LYS A 128 11.13 1.85 -9.05
CA LYS A 128 9.74 1.49 -8.78
C LYS A 128 9.67 0.27 -7.89
N GLU A 129 10.33 -0.83 -8.26
CA GLU A 129 10.34 -2.07 -7.47
C GLU A 129 10.88 -1.87 -6.05
N ARG A 130 11.98 -1.10 -5.91
CA ARG A 130 12.60 -0.83 -4.60
C ARG A 130 11.74 0.06 -3.72
N VAL A 131 11.06 1.04 -4.28
CA VAL A 131 10.20 1.95 -3.51
C VAL A 131 8.90 1.22 -3.15
N ASP A 132 8.28 0.50 -4.07
CA ASP A 132 7.08 -0.31 -3.82
C ASP A 132 7.34 -1.38 -2.74
N GLY A 133 8.46 -2.10 -2.83
CA GLY A 133 8.86 -3.08 -1.83
C GLY A 133 9.05 -2.47 -0.42
N LYS A 134 9.59 -1.25 -0.34
CA LYS A 134 9.73 -0.53 0.94
C LYS A 134 8.39 -0.02 1.46
N ILE A 135 7.52 0.51 0.60
CA ILE A 135 6.16 0.95 0.97
C ILE A 135 5.37 -0.23 1.53
N LEU A 136 5.40 -1.38 0.85
CA LEU A 136 4.72 -2.59 1.30
C LEU A 136 5.22 -3.06 2.67
N ARG A 137 6.53 -3.00 2.93
CA ARG A 137 7.08 -3.32 4.27
C ARG A 137 6.62 -2.32 5.33
N ILE A 138 6.67 -1.02 5.04
CA ILE A 138 6.23 0.04 5.95
C ILE A 138 4.74 -0.12 6.27
N ASN A 139 3.91 -0.39 5.28
CA ASN A 139 2.47 -0.61 5.46
C ASN A 139 2.20 -1.86 6.32
N LYS A 140 2.92 -2.97 6.09
CA LYS A 140 2.83 -4.19 6.92
C LYS A 140 3.22 -3.95 8.38
N THR A 141 4.21 -3.09 8.63
CA THR A 141 4.71 -2.81 9.99
C THR A 141 3.91 -1.74 10.73
N LEU A 142 3.45 -0.69 10.05
CA LEU A 142 2.80 0.47 10.66
C LEU A 142 1.27 0.46 10.53
N GLY A 143 0.68 -0.43 9.73
CA GLY A 143 -0.76 -0.48 9.50
C GLY A 143 -1.30 0.73 8.72
N ILE A 144 -0.43 1.46 8.01
CA ILE A 144 -0.81 2.64 7.22
C ILE A 144 -1.26 2.16 5.83
N GLU A 145 -2.52 2.41 5.49
CA GLU A 145 -3.14 2.02 4.22
C GLU A 145 -2.92 3.11 3.14
N GLY A 146 -2.07 2.81 2.15
CA GLY A 146 -1.90 3.68 0.97
C GLY A 146 -1.12 3.02 -0.17
N ALA A 147 -1.74 2.92 -1.34
CA ALA A 147 -1.06 2.68 -2.62
C ALA A 147 -0.64 4.04 -3.20
N LEU A 148 0.66 4.23 -3.44
CA LEU A 148 1.22 5.58 -3.58
C LEU A 148 1.80 5.90 -4.96
N LEU A 149 2.01 4.92 -5.86
CA LEU A 149 2.95 5.13 -6.98
C LEU A 149 2.45 4.96 -8.41
N THR A 150 1.46 4.11 -8.73
CA THR A 150 0.90 4.05 -10.10
C THR A 150 -0.55 3.59 -10.16
N PRO A 151 -1.38 4.08 -11.11
CA PRO A 151 -2.64 3.46 -11.50
C PRO A 151 -2.48 2.24 -12.43
N ASP A 152 -1.33 2.10 -13.11
CA ASP A 152 -1.14 1.17 -14.23
C ASP A 152 -0.68 -0.24 -13.82
N ASP A 153 -0.55 -0.53 -12.53
CA ASP A 153 -0.57 -1.92 -12.06
C ASP A 153 -2.02 -2.31 -11.79
N GLU A 154 -2.73 -2.68 -12.87
CA GLU A 154 -4.16 -3.04 -12.87
C GLU A 154 -4.51 -4.10 -11.80
N ASN A 155 -3.54 -4.87 -11.30
CA ASN A 155 -3.77 -5.89 -10.28
C ASN A 155 -3.60 -5.40 -8.83
N MET A 156 -2.78 -4.37 -8.57
CA MET A 156 -2.42 -3.99 -7.19
C MET A 156 -2.92 -2.60 -6.80
N ALA A 157 -2.78 -1.62 -7.70
CA ALA A 157 -3.26 -0.26 -7.46
C ALA A 157 -4.78 -0.17 -7.54
N MET A 158 -5.39 -0.81 -8.54
CA MET A 158 -6.84 -0.83 -8.69
C MET A 158 -7.54 -1.59 -7.56
N LYS A 159 -6.90 -2.63 -7.00
CA LYS A 159 -7.42 -3.35 -5.81
C LYS A 159 -7.40 -2.45 -4.56
N LEU A 160 -6.24 -1.90 -4.22
CA LEU A 160 -6.09 -1.05 -3.02
C LEU A 160 -6.87 0.28 -3.14
N PHE A 161 -7.02 0.82 -4.35
CA PHE A 161 -7.76 2.05 -4.61
C PHE A 161 -9.29 1.83 -4.63
N ASN A 162 -9.78 0.72 -5.21
CA ASN A 162 -11.20 0.37 -5.15
C ASN A 162 -11.64 -0.04 -3.73
N GLU A 163 -10.77 -0.70 -2.96
CA GLU A 163 -11.03 -1.07 -1.56
C GLU A 163 -11.22 0.15 -0.66
N ARG A 164 -10.45 1.22 -0.90
CA ARG A 164 -10.52 2.48 -0.13
C ARG A 164 -11.72 3.35 -0.51
N PHE A 165 -12.20 3.31 -1.77
CA PHE A 165 -13.33 4.13 -2.21
C PHE A 165 -14.70 3.44 -2.07
N GLU A 166 -14.75 2.10 -2.00
CA GLU A 166 -16.00 1.35 -1.80
C GLU A 166 -16.28 0.92 -0.34
N ARG A 167 -15.43 1.27 0.64
CA ARG A 167 -15.53 0.78 2.04
C ARG A 167 -15.53 -0.75 2.15
N LYS A 168 -14.68 -1.45 1.39
CA LYS A 168 -14.60 -2.92 1.42
C LYS A 168 -13.23 -3.35 1.93
N GLU A 169 -13.22 -4.16 2.99
CA GLU A 169 -12.01 -4.72 3.60
C GLU A 169 -11.22 -5.58 2.60
N SER A 170 -9.90 -5.44 2.57
CA SER A 170 -9.02 -6.24 1.70
C SER A 170 -9.11 -7.73 1.99
N VAL A 171 -8.72 -8.57 1.03
CA VAL A 171 -8.79 -10.04 1.21
C VAL A 171 -7.87 -10.50 2.34
N GLU A 172 -6.69 -9.91 2.45
CA GLU A 172 -5.75 -10.14 3.54
C GLU A 172 -6.30 -9.66 4.89
N GLU A 173 -7.04 -8.55 4.93
CA GLU A 173 -7.73 -8.10 6.13
C GLU A 173 -8.84 -9.08 6.53
N LEU A 174 -9.64 -9.55 5.58
CA LEU A 174 -10.66 -10.58 5.81
C LEU A 174 -10.04 -11.88 6.33
N MET A 175 -8.90 -12.31 5.76
CA MET A 175 -8.12 -13.45 6.25
C MET A 175 -7.66 -13.25 7.70
N ARG A 176 -7.20 -12.04 8.05
CA ARG A 176 -6.75 -11.73 9.42
C ARG A 176 -7.92 -11.75 10.41
N LEU A 177 -9.05 -11.12 10.05
CA LEU A 177 -10.27 -11.12 10.85
C LEU A 177 -10.77 -12.55 11.11
N GLU A 178 -10.76 -13.40 10.08
CA GLU A 178 -11.13 -14.80 10.20
C GLU A 178 -10.18 -15.57 11.12
N LYS A 179 -8.87 -15.37 10.97
CA LYS A 179 -7.86 -15.97 11.85
C LYS A 179 -8.08 -15.57 13.32
N ASP A 180 -8.35 -14.30 13.58
CA ASP A 180 -8.59 -13.79 14.93
C ASP A 180 -9.92 -14.35 15.51
N ARG A 181 -10.95 -14.53 14.67
CA ARG A 181 -12.20 -15.20 15.04
C ARG A 181 -11.96 -16.67 15.41
N LEU A 182 -11.29 -17.43 14.55
CA LEU A 182 -10.99 -18.85 14.79
C LEU A 182 -10.16 -19.07 16.06
N ALA A 183 -9.18 -18.19 16.32
CA ALA A 183 -8.38 -18.22 17.53
C ALA A 183 -9.23 -17.94 18.79
N SER A 184 -10.24 -17.08 18.68
CA SER A 184 -11.15 -16.74 19.77
C SER A 184 -12.18 -17.83 20.03
N GLU A 185 -12.70 -18.47 18.98
CA GLU A 185 -13.70 -19.54 19.06
C GLU A 185 -13.09 -20.88 19.50
N ASN A 186 -11.81 -21.13 19.18
CA ASN A 186 -11.12 -22.38 19.51
C ASN A 186 -9.76 -22.15 20.21
N PRO A 187 -9.74 -21.62 21.44
CA PRO A 187 -8.49 -21.30 22.14
C PRO A 187 -7.57 -22.51 22.36
N GLU A 188 -8.16 -23.68 22.63
CA GLU A 188 -7.41 -24.92 22.89
C GLU A 188 -6.66 -25.43 21.64
N ILE A 189 -7.32 -25.38 20.48
CA ILE A 189 -6.69 -25.72 19.19
C ILE A 189 -5.57 -24.73 18.88
N TRP A 190 -5.79 -23.44 19.14
CA TRP A 190 -4.80 -22.41 18.90
C TRP A 190 -3.54 -22.58 19.77
N GLN A 191 -3.71 -23.00 21.03
CA GLN A 191 -2.61 -23.29 21.96
C GLN A 191 -1.80 -24.52 21.56
N SER A 192 -2.44 -25.55 21.02
CA SER A 192 -1.81 -26.81 20.59
C SER A 192 -1.19 -26.76 19.18
N LEU A 193 -1.28 -25.64 18.46
CA LEU A 193 -0.68 -25.47 17.12
C LEU A 193 0.82 -25.74 17.09
N SER A 194 1.55 -25.47 18.19
CA SER A 194 2.99 -25.68 18.31
C SER A 194 3.37 -27.17 18.39
N GLU A 195 2.42 -28.02 18.78
CA GLU A 195 2.59 -29.47 18.94
C GLU A 195 2.32 -30.22 17.63
N LEU A 196 1.70 -29.56 16.65
CA LEU A 196 1.41 -30.16 15.35
C LEU A 196 2.69 -30.47 14.57
N PRO A 197 2.67 -31.53 13.75
CA PRO A 197 3.81 -31.89 12.93
C PRO A 197 4.14 -30.77 11.94
N LYS A 198 5.45 -30.51 11.76
CA LYS A 198 5.96 -29.47 10.85
C LYS A 198 5.55 -29.67 9.39
N ARG A 199 5.16 -30.88 9.01
CA ARG A 199 4.68 -31.25 7.67
C ARG A 199 3.38 -32.04 7.77
N LEU A 200 2.34 -31.47 7.20
CA LEU A 200 1.01 -32.06 7.13
C LEU A 200 0.52 -32.04 5.69
N PHE A 201 -0.03 -33.15 5.22
CA PHE A 201 -0.81 -33.19 4.00
C PHE A 201 -2.28 -33.28 4.36
N SER A 202 -3.09 -32.38 3.82
CA SER A 202 -4.53 -32.40 3.99
C SER A 202 -5.20 -32.15 2.65
N GLY A 203 -6.21 -32.98 2.34
CA GLY A 203 -7.05 -32.86 1.15
C GLY A 203 -8.52 -32.75 1.53
N LYS A 204 -9.31 -32.14 0.65
CA LYS A 204 -10.77 -32.13 0.67
C LYS A 204 -11.28 -32.35 -0.77
N HIS A 205 -12.54 -32.70 -0.95
CA HIS A 205 -13.12 -32.79 -2.29
C HIS A 205 -13.13 -31.41 -2.98
N ALA A 206 -12.86 -31.38 -4.28
CA ALA A 206 -12.95 -30.15 -5.06
C ALA A 206 -14.41 -29.67 -5.08
N GLY A 207 -14.64 -28.37 -4.90
CA GLY A 207 -16.01 -27.84 -4.81
C GLY A 207 -16.75 -28.12 -3.49
N ALA A 208 -16.08 -28.65 -2.44
CA ALA A 208 -16.68 -28.79 -1.10
C ALA A 208 -17.14 -27.46 -0.46
N GLY A 209 -16.86 -26.33 -1.10
CA GLY A 209 -17.27 -25.01 -0.65
C GLY A 209 -16.59 -24.55 0.64
N PHE A 210 -17.08 -23.43 1.15
CA PHE A 210 -16.73 -22.85 2.45
C PHE A 210 -17.86 -21.93 2.93
N GLY A 211 -17.91 -21.67 4.24
CA GLY A 211 -18.93 -20.84 4.89
C GLY A 211 -18.81 -19.35 4.56
N PRO A 212 -19.75 -18.51 5.03
CA PRO A 212 -19.72 -17.08 4.73
C PRO A 212 -18.38 -16.46 5.12
N ILE A 213 -17.90 -15.52 4.30
CA ILE A 213 -16.80 -14.62 4.67
C ILE A 213 -17.44 -13.42 5.31
N LEU A 214 -17.04 -13.09 6.53
CA LEU A 214 -17.61 -11.98 7.27
C LEU A 214 -16.60 -10.83 7.34
N ASN A 215 -17.09 -9.63 7.10
CA ASN A 215 -16.31 -8.41 7.28
C ASN A 215 -16.25 -7.99 8.76
N ARG A 216 -15.65 -6.82 9.04
CA ARG A 216 -15.49 -6.33 10.42
C ARG A 216 -16.83 -6.04 11.10
N LYS A 217 -17.88 -5.74 10.33
CA LYS A 217 -19.24 -5.49 10.81
C LYS A 217 -20.09 -6.76 10.91
N GLY A 218 -19.57 -7.92 10.52
CA GLY A 218 -20.32 -9.18 10.48
C GLY A 218 -21.20 -9.32 9.24
N GLU A 219 -21.01 -8.50 8.21
CA GLU A 219 -21.73 -8.59 6.93
C GLU A 219 -21.08 -9.66 6.04
N VAL A 220 -21.90 -10.40 5.28
CA VAL A 220 -21.42 -11.46 4.38
C VAL A 220 -20.83 -10.85 3.10
N ILE A 221 -19.60 -11.25 2.79
CA ILE A 221 -18.86 -10.86 1.60
C ILE A 221 -18.95 -11.97 0.54
N ASN A 222 -19.59 -11.67 -0.58
CA ASN A 222 -19.80 -12.61 -1.70
C ASN A 222 -18.81 -12.44 -2.87
N ARG A 223 -17.76 -11.62 -2.71
CA ARG A 223 -16.84 -11.27 -3.80
C ARG A 223 -15.76 -12.33 -4.08
N ILE A 224 -15.55 -13.28 -3.16
CA ILE A 224 -14.59 -14.36 -3.32
C ILE A 224 -15.33 -15.61 -3.79
N PRO A 225 -15.13 -16.06 -5.04
CA PRO A 225 -15.85 -17.21 -5.58
C PRO A 225 -15.36 -18.52 -4.94
N GLN A 226 -16.23 -19.52 -4.90
CA GLN A 226 -15.82 -20.87 -4.50
C GLN A 226 -14.88 -21.46 -5.54
N CYS A 227 -13.83 -22.15 -5.07
CA CYS A 227 -12.98 -22.93 -5.97
C CYS A 227 -13.62 -24.30 -6.23
N LEU A 228 -14.04 -24.51 -7.47
CA LEU A 228 -14.61 -25.78 -7.95
C LEU A 228 -13.56 -26.72 -8.56
N GLN A 229 -12.34 -26.22 -8.77
CA GLN A 229 -11.29 -26.94 -9.47
C GLN A 229 -10.46 -27.80 -8.52
N ALA A 230 -10.06 -28.97 -9.02
CA ALA A 230 -9.06 -29.79 -8.34
C ALA A 230 -7.67 -29.19 -8.55
N GLY A 231 -6.82 -29.28 -7.53
CA GLY A 231 -5.48 -28.73 -7.60
C GLY A 231 -4.66 -29.01 -6.35
N VAL A 232 -3.44 -28.48 -6.34
CA VAL A 232 -2.51 -28.64 -5.22
C VAL A 232 -2.27 -27.27 -4.61
N PHE A 233 -2.62 -27.13 -3.34
CA PHE A 233 -2.24 -25.97 -2.53
C PHE A 233 -0.92 -26.26 -1.82
N ALA A 234 0.00 -25.29 -1.87
CA ALA A 234 1.25 -25.32 -1.14
C ALA A 234 1.41 -24.03 -0.34
N CYS A 235 1.66 -24.16 0.97
CA CYS A 235 2.08 -23.07 1.84
C CYS A 235 3.49 -23.38 2.32
N TYR A 236 4.44 -22.51 2.00
CA TYR A 236 5.81 -22.67 2.43
C TYR A 236 6.41 -21.36 2.89
N ARG A 237 7.35 -21.49 3.83
CA ARG A 237 8.19 -20.40 4.28
C ARG A 237 9.44 -20.38 3.41
N MET A 238 9.60 -19.34 2.60
CA MET A 238 10.78 -19.19 1.76
C MET A 238 12.02 -18.95 2.63
N PRO A 239 13.18 -19.51 2.25
CA PRO A 239 14.42 -19.07 2.82
C PRO A 239 14.59 -17.56 2.55
N PRO A 240 15.09 -16.79 3.51
CA PRO A 240 15.36 -15.38 3.30
C PRO A 240 16.43 -15.25 2.21
N VAL A 241 16.32 -14.22 1.37
CA VAL A 241 17.39 -13.88 0.43
C VAL A 241 18.57 -13.36 1.24
N VAL A 242 19.58 -14.20 1.44
CA VAL A 242 20.83 -13.82 2.13
C VAL A 242 21.81 -13.32 1.08
N GLY A 243 22.33 -12.11 1.27
CA GLY A 243 23.33 -11.51 0.37
C GLY A 243 22.83 -10.30 -0.43
N SER A 244 23.76 -9.63 -1.09
CA SER A 244 23.47 -8.60 -2.10
C SER A 244 23.11 -9.30 -3.42
N ALA A 245 22.23 -8.69 -4.22
CA ALA A 245 21.97 -9.16 -5.58
C ALA A 245 23.31 -9.30 -6.33
N PRO A 246 23.55 -10.42 -7.03
CA PRO A 246 24.77 -10.59 -7.81
C PRO A 246 24.86 -9.46 -8.84
N LYS A 247 26.05 -8.88 -9.00
CA LYS A 247 26.25 -7.80 -9.97
C LYS A 247 26.27 -8.33 -11.40
N ASP A 248 26.69 -9.60 -11.56
CA ASP A 248 26.81 -10.29 -12.85
C ASP A 248 26.33 -11.75 -12.71
N LEU A 249 25.83 -12.33 -13.80
CA LEU A 249 25.30 -13.71 -13.87
C LEU A 249 26.32 -14.81 -13.50
N THR A 250 27.61 -14.48 -13.50
CA THR A 250 28.72 -15.39 -13.14
C THR A 250 29.11 -15.31 -11.66
N GLU A 251 28.52 -14.39 -10.89
CA GLU A 251 28.87 -14.17 -9.49
C GLU A 251 28.13 -15.17 -8.59
N VAL A 252 28.76 -16.33 -8.31
CA VAL A 252 28.26 -17.30 -7.34
C VAL A 252 28.77 -16.91 -5.94
N LYS A 253 27.90 -16.33 -5.11
CA LYS A 253 28.19 -16.07 -3.70
C LYS A 253 27.59 -17.17 -2.83
N ASP A 254 28.44 -18.03 -2.27
CA ASP A 254 28.06 -18.97 -1.22
C ASP A 254 27.92 -18.23 0.12
N THR A 255 26.88 -17.42 0.26
CA THR A 255 26.52 -16.88 1.58
C THR A 255 25.82 -17.97 2.38
N HIS A 256 26.52 -18.53 3.36
CA HIS A 256 25.97 -19.53 4.28
C HIS A 256 24.75 -18.97 5.02
N TYR A 257 23.62 -19.66 4.88
CA TYR A 257 22.37 -19.36 5.58
C TYR A 257 22.46 -19.76 7.05
N ASP A 258 22.36 -18.79 7.97
CA ASP A 258 22.20 -19.04 9.41
C ASP A 258 20.71 -18.89 9.81
N PRO A 259 20.00 -20.00 10.11
CA PRO A 259 18.59 -19.99 10.46
C PRO A 259 18.26 -19.14 11.70
N LYS A 260 19.21 -18.98 12.63
CA LYS A 260 18.98 -18.23 13.89
C LYS A 260 19.10 -16.72 13.70
N LYS A 261 19.91 -16.26 12.74
CA LYS A 261 20.11 -14.83 12.45
C LYS A 261 19.09 -14.25 11.49
N HIS A 262 18.55 -15.07 10.58
CA HIS A 262 17.67 -14.62 9.49
C HIS A 262 16.20 -15.04 9.66
N ASP A 263 15.72 -15.25 10.89
CA ASP A 263 14.35 -15.72 11.13
C ASP A 263 13.26 -14.65 10.84
N LYS A 264 13.62 -13.36 10.96
CA LYS A 264 12.67 -12.23 10.80
C LYS A 264 12.37 -11.83 9.34
N ASP A 265 13.18 -12.28 8.38
CA ASP A 265 13.06 -11.91 6.96
C ASP A 265 12.39 -12.99 6.10
N ARG A 266 11.75 -13.98 6.73
CA ARG A 266 11.17 -15.13 6.02
C ARG A 266 9.76 -14.83 5.55
N GLU A 267 9.55 -14.81 4.24
CA GLU A 267 8.24 -14.64 3.65
C GLU A 267 7.49 -15.98 3.60
N VAL A 268 6.23 -15.99 4.05
CA VAL A 268 5.31 -17.11 3.85
C VAL A 268 4.57 -16.87 2.55
N LYS A 269 4.59 -17.84 1.65
CA LYS A 269 3.96 -17.76 0.34
C LYS A 269 2.94 -18.88 0.17
N TRP A 270 1.84 -18.56 -0.50
CA TRP A 270 0.72 -19.45 -0.76
C TRP A 270 0.60 -19.63 -2.27
N TYR A 271 0.62 -20.87 -2.73
CA TYR A 271 0.51 -21.21 -4.14
C TYR A 271 -0.64 -22.19 -4.33
N PHE A 272 -1.35 -22.01 -5.43
CA PHE A 272 -2.29 -23.00 -5.90
C PHE A 272 -1.97 -23.36 -7.35
N TRP A 273 -1.76 -24.65 -7.59
CA TRP A 273 -1.64 -25.22 -8.92
C TRP A 273 -2.99 -25.82 -9.33
N ASP A 274 -3.56 -25.32 -10.43
CA ASP A 274 -4.81 -25.82 -11.01
C ASP A 274 -4.51 -27.03 -11.90
N ALA A 275 -5.11 -28.19 -11.58
CA ALA A 275 -4.88 -29.43 -12.31
C ALA A 275 -5.47 -29.43 -13.72
N GLN A 276 -6.46 -28.59 -14.00
CA GLN A 276 -7.09 -28.50 -15.32
C GLN A 276 -6.30 -27.59 -16.26
N THR A 277 -5.88 -26.43 -15.78
CA THR A 277 -5.18 -25.43 -16.62
C THR A 277 -3.66 -25.53 -16.55
N GLY A 278 -3.12 -26.23 -15.55
CA GLY A 278 -1.68 -26.31 -15.29
C GLY A 278 -1.06 -25.02 -14.76
N LYS A 279 -1.86 -23.97 -14.52
CA LYS A 279 -1.38 -22.66 -14.07
C LYS A 279 -1.16 -22.63 -12.56
N ILE A 280 -0.17 -21.85 -12.14
CA ILE A 280 0.10 -21.55 -10.74
C ILE A 280 -0.38 -20.13 -10.44
N THR A 281 -1.08 -19.95 -9.32
CA THR A 281 -1.49 -18.64 -8.82
C THR A 281 -1.00 -18.41 -7.40
N GLU A 282 -0.58 -17.17 -7.15
CA GLU A 282 -0.20 -16.64 -5.83
C GLU A 282 -1.24 -15.66 -5.28
N LYS A 283 -2.32 -15.40 -6.04
CA LYS A 283 -3.32 -14.40 -5.67
C LYS A 283 -4.10 -14.87 -4.43
N PRO A 284 -4.13 -14.09 -3.33
CA PRO A 284 -4.80 -14.47 -2.08
C PRO A 284 -6.27 -14.83 -2.25
N GLU A 285 -7.00 -14.17 -3.16
CA GLU A 285 -8.43 -14.47 -3.40
C GLU A 285 -8.64 -15.90 -3.89
N GLN A 286 -7.72 -16.37 -4.73
CA GLN A 286 -7.82 -17.69 -5.34
C GLN A 286 -7.26 -18.75 -4.41
N THR A 287 -6.11 -18.48 -3.79
CA THR A 287 -5.46 -19.44 -2.89
C THR A 287 -6.24 -19.63 -1.58
N TRP A 288 -6.83 -18.56 -1.02
CA TRP A 288 -7.64 -18.66 0.20
C TRP A 288 -8.94 -19.43 -0.02
N ALA A 289 -9.62 -19.18 -1.15
CA ALA A 289 -10.85 -19.90 -1.53
C ALA A 289 -10.66 -21.42 -1.61
N VAL A 290 -9.47 -21.88 -2.03
CA VAL A 290 -9.13 -23.31 -2.11
C VAL A 290 -9.02 -23.93 -0.72
N VAL A 291 -8.42 -23.22 0.25
CA VAL A 291 -8.06 -23.80 1.56
C VAL A 291 -9.21 -23.73 2.57
N ARG A 292 -10.08 -22.71 2.49
CA ARG A 292 -11.22 -22.60 3.42
C ARG A 292 -12.13 -23.82 3.35
N CYS A 293 -12.69 -24.21 4.47
CA CYS A 293 -13.64 -25.31 4.59
C CYS A 293 -14.65 -25.02 5.71
N MET A 294 -15.75 -25.75 5.72
CA MET A 294 -16.66 -25.79 6.86
C MET A 294 -16.15 -26.78 7.91
N PRO A 295 -16.57 -26.67 9.19
CA PRO A 295 -16.17 -27.60 10.25
C PRO A 295 -16.51 -29.07 9.96
N ASP A 296 -17.55 -29.32 9.19
CA ASP A 296 -18.04 -30.63 8.77
C ASP A 296 -17.49 -31.09 7.41
N THR A 297 -16.62 -30.30 6.77
CA THR A 297 -16.00 -30.68 5.51
C THR A 297 -15.13 -31.91 5.70
N GLU A 298 -15.44 -32.99 4.99
CA GLU A 298 -14.66 -34.22 5.02
C GLU A 298 -13.22 -33.97 4.53
N ARG A 299 -12.23 -34.41 5.34
CA ARG A 299 -10.81 -34.24 5.02
C ARG A 299 -10.05 -35.55 5.10
N ILE A 300 -9.14 -35.72 4.15
CA ILE A 300 -8.13 -36.78 4.19
C ILE A 300 -6.84 -36.15 4.70
N VAL A 301 -6.32 -36.63 5.82
CA VAL A 301 -5.08 -36.11 6.43
C VAL A 301 -4.02 -37.21 6.44
N LYS A 302 -2.81 -36.87 6.00
CA LYS A 302 -1.63 -37.73 6.10
C LYS A 302 -0.48 -36.92 6.69
N GLN A 303 0.20 -37.50 7.67
CA GLN A 303 1.44 -36.93 8.18
C GLN A 303 2.56 -37.16 7.17
N GLY A 304 3.37 -36.14 6.89
CA GLY A 304 4.55 -36.31 6.06
C GLY A 304 5.64 -37.04 6.84
N VAL A 305 6.20 -38.12 6.27
CA VAL A 305 7.40 -38.76 6.78
C VAL A 305 8.60 -37.85 6.45
N THR A 306 9.45 -37.59 7.43
CA THR A 306 10.75 -36.89 7.26
C THR A 306 11.69 -37.69 6.38
#